data_AF-A0A5E6N6M7-F1
#
_entry.id   AF-A0A5E6N6M7-F1
#
_cell.length_a   1.000
_cell.length_b   1.000
_cell.length_c   1.000
_cell.angle_alpha   90.00
_cell.angle_beta   90.00
_cell.angle_gamma   90.00
#
_symmetry.space_group_name_H-M   'P 1'
#
loop_
_entity.id
_entity.type
_entity.pdbx_description
1 polymer ?
#
loop_
_entity_poly.entity_id
_entity_poly.type
_entity_poly.pdbx_seq_one_letter_code
_entity_poly.pdbx_strand_id
1 'polypeptide(L)' 'MIMQVHDELVFEVNASKADEFADKIKDLMQNAYQLDIPLKVDVGVGVSWQEAH' A
#
# COMPACT_ATOMS: atom_id res chain seq x y z
N MET A 1 0.47 5.51 -8.16
CA MET A 1 -0.51 6.03 -7.17
C MET A 1 -1.55 6.78 -7.95
N ILE A 2 -2.81 6.40 -7.81
CA ILE A 2 -3.94 6.99 -8.55
C ILE A 2 -4.90 7.73 -7.63
N MET A 3 -4.94 7.39 -6.33
CA MET A 3 -5.82 8.00 -5.34
C MET A 3 -5.19 7.99 -3.96
N GLN A 4 -5.60 8.95 -3.13
CA GLN A 4 -5.42 8.94 -1.68
C GLN A 4 -6.77 9.27 -1.05
N VAL A 5 -7.17 8.47 -0.05
CA VAL A 5 -8.41 8.66 0.70
C VAL A 5 -8.14 8.32 2.16
N HIS A 6 -8.34 9.30 3.05
CA HIS A 6 -8.04 9.15 4.49
C HIS A 6 -6.59 8.71 4.74
N ASP A 7 -6.39 7.48 5.21
CA ASP A 7 -5.12 6.84 5.51
C ASP A 7 -4.70 5.80 4.46
N GLU A 8 -5.47 5.67 3.37
CA GLU A 8 -5.25 4.71 2.29
C GLU A 8 -4.63 5.36 1.04
N LEU A 9 -3.68 4.67 0.42
CA LEU A 9 -3.10 5.01 -0.88
C LEU A 9 -3.45 3.92 -1.90
N VAL A 10 -4.06 4.31 -3.02
CA VAL A 10 -4.48 3.38 -4.08
C VAL A 10 -3.51 3.45 -5.26
N PHE A 11 -3.09 2.27 -5.75
CA PHE A 11 -2.15 2.13 -6.87
C PHE A 11 -2.73 1.20 -7.92
N GLU A 12 -2.53 1.54 -9.20
CA GLU A 12 -2.58 0.57 -10.28
C GLU A 12 -1.17 0.08 -10.56
N VAL A 13 -1.00 -1.24 -10.62
CA VAL A 13 0.27 -1.91 -10.84
C VAL A 13 0.05 -3.04 -11.84
N ASN A 14 1.07 -3.35 -12.64
CA ASN A 14 1.02 -4.55 -13.47
C ASN A 14 0.93 -5.80 -12.58
N ALA A 15 0.00 -6.71 -12.89
CA ALA A 15 -0.27 -7.90 -12.08
C ALA A 15 0.99 -8.75 -11.80
N SER A 16 1.91 -8.87 -12.76
CA SER A 16 3.17 -9.63 -12.57
C SER A 16 4.12 -9.03 -11.55
N LYS A 17 3.90 -7.79 -11.13
CA LYS A 17 4.72 -7.04 -10.18
C LYS A 17 3.98 -6.67 -8.89
N ALA A 18 2.74 -7.13 -8.73
CA ALA A 18 1.87 -6.69 -7.65
C ALA A 18 2.48 -7.00 -6.27
N ASP A 19 2.96 -8.23 -6.07
CA ASP A 19 3.57 -8.65 -4.80
C ASP A 19 4.86 -7.88 -4.48
N GLU A 20 5.76 -7.73 -5.46
CA GLU A 20 7.01 -6.97 -5.29
C GLU A 20 6.73 -5.50 -4.93
N PHE A 21 5.77 -4.88 -5.63
CA PHE A 21 5.38 -3.51 -5.34
C PHE A 21 4.68 -3.38 -4.00
N ALA A 22 3.83 -4.35 -3.63
CA ALA A 22 3.13 -4.37 -2.35
C ALA A 22 4.13 -4.36 -1.19
N ASP A 23 5.11 -5.26 -1.20
CA ASP A 23 6.15 -5.34 -0.17
C ASP A 23 6.97 -4.05 -0.09
N LYS A 24 7.36 -3.51 -1.25
CA LYS A 24 8.14 -2.27 -1.32
C LYS A 24 7.37 -1.06 -0.81
N ILE A 25 6.11 -0.92 -1.20
CA ILE A 25 5.28 0.22 -0.76
C ILE A 25 4.98 0.11 0.72
N LYS A 26 4.71 -1.11 1.23
CA LYS A 26 4.54 -1.35 2.66
C LYS A 26 5.76 -0.88 3.44
N ASP A 27 6.96 -1.30 3.06
CA ASP A 27 8.20 -0.90 3.72
C ASP A 27 8.42 0.63 3.68
N LEU A 28 8.20 1.26 2.53
CA LEU A 28 8.30 2.71 2.40
C LEU A 28 7.31 3.46 3.29
N MET A 29 6.06 2.99 3.36
CA MET A 29 5.01 3.63 4.16
C MET A 29 5.27 3.44 5.66
N GLN A 30 5.64 2.24 6.11
CA GLN A 30 5.93 1.97 7.52
C GLN A 30 7.12 2.77 8.04
N ASN A 31 8.10 3.06 7.18
CA ASN A 31 9.31 3.79 7.52
C ASN A 31 9.29 5.26 7.07
N ALA A 32 8.15 5.77 6.60
CA ALA A 32 8.04 7.14 6.09
C ALA A 32 8.35 8.20 7.16
N TYR A 33 8.14 7.86 8.43
CA TYR A 33 8.46 8.71 9.57
C TYR A 33 8.74 7.87 10.82
N GLN A 34 9.68 8.31 11.65
CA GLN A 34 9.99 7.64 12.92
C GLN A 34 9.04 8.14 14.02
N LEU A 35 8.15 7.27 14.45
CA LEU A 35 7.22 7.51 15.56
C LEU A 35 7.64 6.68 16.78
N ASP A 36 7.26 7.12 17.98
CA ASP A 36 7.48 6.37 19.22
C ASP A 36 6.74 5.01 19.21
N ILE A 37 5.63 4.94 18.47
CA ILE A 37 4.86 3.72 18.21
C ILE A 37 5.01 3.37 16.73
N PRO A 38 5.41 2.13 16.37
CA PRO A 38 5.61 1.75 14.97
C PRO A 38 4.37 1.93 14.11
N LEU A 39 4.53 2.58 12.95
CA LEU A 39 3.47 2.67 11.95
C LEU A 39 3.28 1.30 11.29
N LYS A 40 2.03 0.83 11.27
CA LYS A 40 1.64 -0.40 10.59
C LYS A 40 0.94 -0.06 9.29
N VAL A 41 1.22 -0.84 8.26
CA VAL A 41 0.61 -0.70 6.93
C VAL A 41 0.13 -2.07 6.51
N ASP A 42 -1.15 -2.14 6.19
CA ASP A 42 -1.78 -3.30 5.58
C ASP A 42 -1.87 -3.07 4.07
N VAL A 43 -1.78 -4.16 3.31
CA VAL A 43 -1.82 -4.12 1.84
C VAL A 43 -2.73 -5.21 1.35
N GLY A 44 -3.66 -4.85 0.46
CA GLY A 44 -4.45 -5.78 -0.31
C GLY A 44 -4.28 -5.55 -1.81
N VAL A 45 -4.50 -6.61 -2.58
CA VAL A 45 -4.38 -6.63 -4.04
C VAL A 45 -5.61 -7.31 -4.60
N GLY A 46 -6.29 -6.65 -5.54
CA GLY A 46 -7.53 -7.14 -6.16
C GLY A 46 -7.70 -6.57 -7.56
N VAL A 47 -8.68 -7.08 -8.32
CA VAL A 47 -8.97 -6.56 -9.68
C VAL A 47 -9.87 -5.32 -9.65
N SER A 48 -10.41 -5.00 -8.47
CA SER A 48 -11.12 -3.76 -8.18
C SER A 48 -10.68 -3.20 -6.83
N TRP A 49 -10.94 -1.91 -6.60
CA TRP A 49 -10.66 -1.29 -5.31
C TRP A 49 -11.40 -1.98 -4.15
N GLN A 50 -12.66 -2.40 -4.37
CA GLN A 50 -13.47 -3.12 -3.38
C GLN A 50 -12.85 -4.46 -2.95
N GLU A 51 -12.12 -5.14 -3.83
CA GLU A 51 -11.46 -6.42 -3.52
C GLU A 51 -10.08 -6.24 -2.89
N ALA A 52 -9.42 -5.11 -3.17
CA ALA A 52 -8.10 -4.78 -2.65
C ALA A 52 -8.16 -4.16 -1.24
N HIS A 53 -9.32 -3.66 -0.83
CA HIS A 53 -9.60 -3.17 0.52
C HIS A 53 -10.01 -4.32 1.44
#